data_AF-A0A7R9LVE9-F1
#
_entry.id   AF-A0A7R9LVE9-F1
#
_cell.length_a   1.000
_cell.length_b   1.000
_cell.length_c   1.000
_cell.angle_alpha   90.00
_cell.angle_beta   90.00
_cell.angle_gamma   90.00
#
_symmetry.space_group_name_H-M   'P 1'
#
loop_
_entity.id
_entity.type
_entity.pdbx_description
1 polymer ?
#
loop_
_entity_poly.entity_id
_entity_poly.type
_entity_poly.pdbx_seq_one_letter_code
_entity_poly.pdbx_strand_id
1 'polypeptide(L)'
;SSDVFGRNVPKQAIKCHIINIKPRSEEADKQIRNIIYKQVLDNKCRYFWENYPQTPMKVSIDIPMDNTYVSLLAYLESEGLLATDRNEESEALDEYLNIEGIIERTYGLYPKVFDANRFYEVVIAFSLTTKYAFFNIPEVQRPQDRDRVINDEHKNFLSGLDVMHNNINTFAPLNSPAEGTPCVACSAEDKSWYRALIICVKHTERKAHVIYVDYGNTEWINFK
;
A
#
# COMPACT_ATOMS: atom_id res chain seq x y z
N SER A 1 3.44 -13.08 24.62
CA SER A 1 2.32 -12.10 24.59
C SER A 1 1.81 -12.03 23.16
N SER A 2 0.50 -12.17 22.93
CA SER A 2 -0.16 -12.04 21.62
C SER A 2 -0.20 -10.59 21.08
N ASP A 3 0.46 -9.67 21.78
CA ASP A 3 0.38 -8.22 21.58
C ASP A 3 1.38 -7.68 20.54
N VAL A 4 2.01 -8.55 19.74
CA VAL A 4 2.92 -8.13 18.64
C VAL A 4 2.15 -7.39 17.54
N PHE A 5 0.85 -7.63 17.44
CA PHE A 5 -0.07 -7.00 16.48
C PHE A 5 -0.89 -5.87 17.08
N GLY A 6 -0.54 -5.38 18.28
CA GLY A 6 -1.32 -4.41 19.02
C GLY A 6 -1.84 -3.29 18.10
N ARG A 7 -3.09 -2.87 18.30
CA ARG A 7 -3.78 -1.85 17.47
C ARG A 7 -2.98 -0.55 17.28
N ASN A 8 -1.92 -0.36 18.06
CA ASN A 8 -1.02 0.79 18.07
C ASN A 8 0.15 0.70 17.08
N VAL A 9 0.41 -0.45 16.43
CA VAL A 9 1.45 -0.54 15.38
C VAL A 9 0.77 -0.35 14.02
N PRO A 10 0.81 0.86 13.44
CA PRO A 10 0.00 1.18 12.28
C PRO A 10 0.38 0.35 11.06
N LYS A 11 -0.61 0.07 10.22
CA LYS A 11 -0.41 -0.43 8.85
C LYS A 11 0.47 0.55 8.09
N GLN A 12 1.41 0.06 7.29
CA GLN A 12 2.24 0.96 6.48
C GLN A 12 1.62 1.27 5.12
N ALA A 13 0.86 0.33 4.54
CA ALA A 13 0.29 0.49 3.21
C ALA A 13 -0.85 1.51 3.21
N ILE A 14 -0.62 2.66 2.59
CA ILE A 14 -1.64 3.68 2.31
C ILE A 14 -2.12 3.48 0.88
N LYS A 15 -3.42 3.24 0.66
CA LYS A 15 -3.99 3.24 -0.69
C LYS A 15 -4.10 4.68 -1.18
N CYS A 16 -3.55 4.98 -2.34
CA CYS A 16 -3.77 6.26 -3.00
C CYS A 16 -4.23 6.08 -4.44
N HIS A 17 -5.05 7.02 -4.90
CA HIS A 17 -5.45 7.21 -6.27
C HIS A 17 -4.39 8.07 -6.98
N ILE A 18 -3.72 7.48 -7.97
CA ILE A 18 -2.80 8.18 -8.87
C ILE A 18 -3.64 8.96 -9.87
N ILE A 19 -3.63 10.29 -9.75
CA ILE A 19 -4.51 11.14 -10.55
C ILE A 19 -4.03 11.28 -11.99
N ASN A 20 -4.98 11.60 -12.88
CA ASN A 20 -4.75 11.96 -14.29
C ASN A 20 -4.14 10.85 -15.17
N ILE A 21 -4.00 9.61 -14.66
CA ILE A 21 -3.60 8.46 -15.46
C ILE A 21 -4.85 7.72 -15.95
N LYS A 22 -5.23 7.96 -17.21
CA LYS A 22 -6.23 7.15 -17.92
C LYS A 22 -5.57 6.55 -19.17
N PRO A 23 -5.32 5.24 -19.22
CA PRO A 23 -4.76 4.60 -20.41
C PRO A 23 -5.65 4.81 -21.63
N ARG A 24 -5.06 5.02 -22.83
CA ARG A 24 -5.84 5.17 -24.08
C ARG A 24 -6.40 3.86 -24.64
N SER A 25 -5.89 2.72 -24.16
CA SER A 25 -6.28 1.37 -24.59
C SER A 25 -5.80 0.34 -23.55
N GLU A 26 -6.29 -0.90 -23.65
CA GLU A 26 -5.80 -2.02 -22.83
C GLU A 26 -4.30 -2.29 -23.02
N GLU A 27 -3.78 -2.09 -24.23
CA GLU A 27 -2.36 -2.27 -24.49
C GLU A 27 -1.53 -1.17 -23.84
N ALA A 28 -2.02 0.08 -23.87
CA ALA A 28 -1.39 1.17 -23.14
C ALA A 28 -1.44 0.93 -21.63
N ASP A 29 -2.52 0.37 -21.10
CA ASP A 29 -2.66 0.02 -19.68
C ASP A 29 -1.57 -0.99 -19.24
N LYS A 30 -1.31 -2.04 -20.05
CA LYS A 30 -0.21 -2.97 -19.79
C LYS A 30 1.16 -2.29 -19.81
N GLN A 31 1.39 -1.38 -20.76
CA GLN A 31 2.65 -0.64 -20.87
C GLN A 31 2.86 0.30 -19.67
N ILE A 32 1.82 1.02 -19.26
CA ILE A 32 1.84 1.87 -18.06
C ILE A 32 2.13 1.03 -16.82
N ARG A 33 1.48 -0.14 -16.65
CA ARG A 33 1.79 -1.04 -15.52
C ARG A 33 3.25 -1.48 -15.51
N ASN A 34 3.83 -1.78 -16.67
CA ASN A 34 5.24 -2.14 -16.78
C ASN A 34 6.16 -0.96 -16.41
N ILE A 35 5.80 0.27 -16.79
CA ILE A 35 6.53 1.49 -16.41
C ILE A 35 6.44 1.69 -14.89
N ILE A 36 5.24 1.59 -14.31
CA ILE A 36 5.04 1.69 -12.85
C ILE A 36 5.87 0.63 -12.13
N TYR A 37 5.82 -0.62 -12.60
CA TYR A 37 6.61 -1.71 -12.03
C TYR A 37 8.12 -1.45 -12.10
N LYS A 38 8.63 -0.92 -13.21
CA LYS A 38 10.08 -0.73 -13.40
C LYS A 38 10.63 0.53 -12.74
N GLN A 39 9.89 1.62 -12.79
CA GLN A 39 10.37 2.96 -12.42
C GLN A 39 9.86 3.43 -11.06
N VAL A 40 8.80 2.80 -10.55
CA VAL A 40 8.09 3.29 -9.35
C VAL A 40 8.11 2.25 -8.23
N LEU A 41 7.86 0.98 -8.55
CA LEU A 41 8.01 -0.11 -7.57
C LEU A 41 9.46 -0.16 -7.07
N ASP A 42 9.64 -0.25 -5.76
CA ASP A 42 10.94 -0.31 -5.06
C ASP A 42 11.92 0.85 -5.31
N ASN A 43 11.51 1.87 -6.08
CA ASN A 43 12.33 3.04 -6.40
C ASN A 43 11.91 4.24 -5.57
N LYS A 44 12.88 5.08 -5.20
CA LYS A 44 12.64 6.34 -4.50
C LYS A 44 12.02 7.37 -5.44
N CYS A 45 10.69 7.39 -5.50
CA CYS A 45 9.93 8.39 -6.22
C CYS A 45 9.55 9.56 -5.31
N ARG A 46 9.18 10.69 -5.90
CA ARG A 46 8.67 11.87 -5.20
C ARG A 46 7.15 11.93 -5.35
N TYR A 47 6.45 12.17 -4.24
CA TYR A 47 4.98 12.14 -4.22
C TYR A 47 4.41 13.44 -3.73
N PHE A 48 3.38 13.91 -4.41
CA PHE A 48 2.64 15.10 -4.04
C PHE A 48 1.21 14.72 -3.64
N TRP A 49 0.81 15.12 -2.43
CA TRP A 49 -0.51 14.81 -1.87
C TRP A 49 -1.51 15.89 -2.26
N GLU A 50 -2.32 15.61 -3.28
CA GLU A 50 -3.15 16.61 -3.99
C GLU A 50 -4.39 17.05 -3.21
N ASN A 51 -4.96 16.15 -2.39
CA ASN A 51 -6.22 16.40 -1.68
C ASN A 51 -6.18 16.01 -0.19
N TYR A 52 -5.00 15.77 0.38
CA TYR A 52 -4.89 15.38 1.79
C TYR A 52 -5.58 16.42 2.72
N PRO A 53 -6.36 16.01 3.74
CA PRO A 53 -6.60 14.64 4.24
C PRO A 53 -7.85 13.94 3.68
N GLN A 54 -8.35 14.35 2.51
CA GLN A 54 -9.59 13.80 1.94
C GLN A 54 -9.38 12.38 1.40
N THR A 55 -10.40 11.53 1.56
CA THR A 55 -10.44 10.17 1.01
C THR A 55 -11.37 10.10 -0.21
N PRO A 56 -11.03 9.32 -1.26
CA PRO A 56 -9.75 8.62 -1.44
C PRO A 56 -8.59 9.62 -1.59
N MET A 57 -7.43 9.30 -1.01
CA MET A 57 -6.25 10.15 -1.12
C MET A 57 -5.75 10.16 -2.56
N LYS A 58 -5.54 11.34 -3.12
CA LYS A 58 -5.10 11.59 -4.49
C LYS A 58 -3.63 12.01 -4.48
N VAL A 59 -2.84 11.40 -5.35
CA VAL A 59 -1.40 11.66 -5.46
C VAL A 59 -0.97 11.84 -6.92
N SER A 60 -0.01 12.74 -7.13
CA SER A 60 0.82 12.76 -8.32
C SER A 60 2.24 12.27 -7.99
N ILE A 61 2.91 11.69 -8.99
CA ILE A 61 4.17 10.96 -8.83
C ILE A 61 5.22 11.56 -9.77
N ASP A 62 6.39 11.83 -9.21
CA ASP A 62 7.61 12.16 -9.91
C ASP A 62 8.56 10.96 -9.84
N ILE A 63 8.95 10.44 -10.99
CA ILE A 63 9.84 9.26 -11.13
C ILE A 63 11.29 9.68 -11.33
N PRO A 64 12.27 8.92 -10.82
CA PRO A 64 13.67 9.19 -11.05
C PRO A 64 14.05 8.96 -12.53
N MET A 65 14.77 9.91 -13.13
CA MET A 65 15.31 9.80 -14.50
C MET A 65 16.65 10.55 -14.59
N ASP A 66 17.73 9.88 -14.94
CA ASP A 66 19.07 10.47 -15.16
C ASP A 66 19.52 11.46 -14.07
N ASN A 67 19.52 11.05 -12.80
CA ASN A 67 19.84 11.88 -11.63
C ASN A 67 18.88 13.07 -11.39
N THR A 68 17.74 13.11 -12.08
CA THR A 68 16.68 14.09 -11.90
C THR A 68 15.35 13.40 -11.58
N TYR A 69 14.28 14.19 -11.45
CA TYR A 69 12.91 13.70 -11.30
C TYR A 69 12.05 14.28 -12.41
N VAL A 70 11.19 13.44 -12.99
CA VAL A 70 10.24 13.80 -14.05
C VAL A 70 8.85 13.37 -13.62
N SER A 71 7.84 14.20 -13.89
CA SER A 71 6.45 13.84 -13.64
C SER A 71 6.07 12.57 -14.42
N LEU A 72 5.56 11.56 -13.71
CA LEU A 72 5.03 10.34 -14.33
C LEU A 72 3.96 10.69 -15.37
N LEU A 73 3.10 11.66 -15.06
CA LEU A 73 2.07 12.13 -16.00
C LEU A 73 2.71 12.64 -17.30
N ALA A 74 3.66 13.56 -17.21
CA ALA A 74 4.33 14.13 -18.38
C ALA A 74 5.08 13.07 -19.19
N TYR A 75 5.72 12.11 -18.52
CA TYR A 75 6.40 10.99 -19.17
C TYR A 75 5.42 10.09 -19.94
N LEU A 76 4.31 9.71 -19.32
CA LEU A 76 3.29 8.89 -19.97
C LEU A 76 2.58 9.63 -21.12
N GLU A 77 2.44 10.97 -21.03
CA GLU A 77 1.98 11.81 -22.13
C GLU A 77 2.98 11.81 -23.30
N SER A 78 4.28 11.94 -23.04
CA SER A 78 5.30 11.90 -24.10
C SER A 78 5.40 10.55 -24.81
N GLU A 79 5.14 9.46 -24.09
CA GLU A 79 5.04 8.11 -24.66
C GLU A 79 3.71 7.87 -25.40
N GLY A 80 2.78 8.84 -25.35
CA GLY A 80 1.49 8.75 -26.01
C GLY A 80 0.62 7.63 -25.45
N LEU A 81 0.68 7.37 -24.14
CA LEU A 81 -0.03 6.25 -23.49
C LEU A 81 -1.39 6.63 -22.91
N LEU A 82 -1.67 7.93 -22.77
CA LEU A 82 -2.86 8.43 -22.10
C LEU A 82 -3.99 8.79 -23.07
N ALA A 83 -5.22 8.64 -22.58
CA ALA A 83 -6.42 9.10 -23.26
C ALA A 83 -6.50 10.64 -23.31
N THR A 84 -7.18 11.16 -24.32
CA THR A 84 -7.43 12.60 -24.49
C THR A 84 -8.50 13.11 -23.52
N ASP A 85 -9.58 12.35 -23.32
CA ASP A 85 -10.55 12.58 -22.24
C ASP A 85 -10.14 11.79 -21.00
N ARG A 86 -9.78 12.52 -19.94
CA ARG A 86 -9.32 11.97 -18.66
C ARG A 86 -10.30 12.22 -17.52
N ASN A 87 -11.54 12.58 -17.81
CA ASN A 87 -12.55 12.74 -16.78
C ASN A 87 -12.69 11.45 -15.96
N GLU A 88 -12.75 11.61 -14.64
CA GLU A 88 -12.94 10.50 -13.70
C GLU A 88 -14.35 9.91 -13.92
N GLU A 89 -14.44 8.80 -14.64
CA GLU A 89 -15.66 7.98 -14.63
C GLU A 89 -15.86 7.42 -13.22
N SER A 90 -17.08 7.53 -12.69
CA SER A 90 -17.49 6.90 -11.44
C SER A 90 -17.39 5.38 -11.60
N GLU A 91 -16.26 4.79 -11.21
CA GLU A 91 -16.08 3.34 -11.29
C GLU A 91 -16.98 2.61 -10.28
N ALA A 92 -17.43 1.42 -10.68
CA ALA A 92 -18.16 0.49 -9.81
C ALA A 92 -17.36 0.21 -8.53
N LEU A 93 -18.07 -0.07 -7.42
CA LEU A 93 -17.45 -0.38 -6.12
C LEU A 93 -16.37 -1.46 -6.28
N ASP A 94 -15.13 -1.02 -6.29
CA ASP A 94 -13.90 -1.79 -6.31
C ASP A 94 -13.90 -2.80 -5.14
N GLU A 95 -13.47 -4.05 -5.36
CA GLU A 95 -13.30 -5.07 -4.31
C GLU A 95 -12.49 -4.53 -3.12
N TYR A 96 -11.57 -3.60 -3.40
CA TYR A 96 -10.77 -2.91 -2.41
C TYR A 96 -11.55 -1.94 -1.50
N LEU A 97 -12.71 -1.41 -1.89
CA LEU A 97 -13.54 -0.60 -0.97
C LEU A 97 -14.02 -1.43 0.22
N ASN A 98 -14.35 -2.71 -0.01
CA ASN A 98 -14.73 -3.61 1.08
C ASN A 98 -13.52 -3.90 1.98
N ILE A 99 -12.35 -4.15 1.39
CA ILE A 99 -11.10 -4.38 2.12
C ILE A 99 -10.74 -3.15 2.97
N GLU A 100 -10.86 -1.93 2.44
CA GLU A 100 -10.63 -0.70 3.19
C GLU A 100 -11.57 -0.60 4.40
N GLY A 101 -12.86 -0.88 4.21
CA GLY A 101 -13.81 -0.92 5.32
C GLY A 101 -13.43 -1.93 6.41
N ILE A 102 -12.93 -3.12 6.05
CA ILE A 102 -12.47 -4.13 7.02
C ILE A 102 -11.23 -3.62 7.77
N ILE A 103 -10.27 -3.02 7.06
CA ILE A 103 -9.06 -2.46 7.66
C ILE A 103 -9.40 -1.31 8.61
N GLU A 104 -10.23 -0.37 8.21
CA GLU A 104 -10.65 0.78 9.03
C GLU A 104 -11.41 0.34 10.29
N ARG A 105 -12.30 -0.65 10.18
CA ARG A 105 -12.98 -1.22 11.36
C ARG A 105 -12.02 -1.87 12.35
N THR A 106 -10.92 -2.45 11.85
CA THR A 106 -9.96 -3.21 12.67
C THR A 106 -8.91 -2.31 13.32
N TYR A 107 -8.34 -1.38 12.55
CA TYR A 107 -7.21 -0.55 12.96
C TYR A 107 -7.57 0.93 13.19
N GLY A 108 -8.78 1.35 12.83
CA GLY A 108 -9.21 2.75 12.86
C GLY A 108 -8.80 3.54 11.61
N LEU A 109 -9.28 4.78 11.51
CA LEU A 109 -8.79 5.75 10.55
C LEU A 109 -7.39 6.18 10.96
N TYR A 110 -6.48 6.21 10.00
CA TYR A 110 -5.08 6.49 10.26
C TYR A 110 -4.70 7.84 9.65
N PRO A 111 -4.60 8.90 10.46
CA PRO A 111 -4.17 10.19 9.97
C PRO A 111 -2.64 10.22 9.96
N LYS A 112 -1.99 9.65 8.93
CA LYS A 112 -0.63 10.11 8.61
C LYS A 112 -0.75 11.59 8.26
N VAL A 113 -0.05 12.47 8.98
CA VAL A 113 -0.10 13.92 8.75
C VAL A 113 0.95 14.28 7.74
N PHE A 114 0.53 14.70 6.55
CA PHE A 114 1.42 15.19 5.50
C PHE A 114 1.34 16.71 5.41
N ASP A 115 2.48 17.33 5.10
CA ASP A 115 2.48 18.72 4.69
C ASP A 115 2.00 18.82 3.23
N ALA A 116 0.96 19.62 3.02
CA ALA A 116 0.54 20.00 1.68
C ALA A 116 1.69 20.71 0.98
N ASN A 117 1.89 20.41 -0.31
CA ASN A 117 2.94 20.97 -1.16
C ASN A 117 4.38 20.49 -0.90
N ARG A 118 4.55 19.31 -0.28
CA ARG A 118 5.87 18.72 -0.08
C ARG A 118 5.99 17.34 -0.71
N PHE A 119 7.16 17.11 -1.31
CA PHE A 119 7.54 15.79 -1.80
C PHE A 119 8.08 14.91 -0.67
N TYR A 120 7.52 13.70 -0.59
CA TYR A 120 8.05 12.63 0.23
C TYR A 120 8.73 11.61 -0.68
N GLU A 121 9.87 11.06 -0.26
CA GLU A 121 10.37 9.82 -0.84
C GLU A 121 9.48 8.69 -0.32
N VAL A 122 8.85 7.94 -1.20
CA VAL A 122 7.96 6.83 -0.84
C VAL A 122 8.30 5.63 -1.73
N VAL A 123 8.05 4.43 -1.23
CA VAL A 123 8.17 3.20 -2.00
C VAL A 123 6.76 2.68 -2.28
N ILE A 124 6.43 2.44 -3.56
CA ILE A 124 5.23 1.65 -3.86
C ILE A 124 5.49 0.24 -3.34
N ALA A 125 4.65 -0.21 -2.43
CA ALA A 125 4.71 -1.57 -1.90
C ALA A 125 3.92 -2.55 -2.78
N PHE A 126 2.87 -2.07 -3.45
CA PHE A 126 2.09 -2.86 -4.40
C PHE A 126 1.28 -1.97 -5.36
N SER A 127 1.22 -2.33 -6.64
CA SER A 127 0.35 -1.67 -7.62
C SER A 127 -0.87 -2.54 -7.89
N LEU A 128 -2.06 -2.02 -7.64
CA LEU A 128 -3.32 -2.73 -7.89
C LEU A 128 -3.75 -2.61 -9.34
N THR A 129 -3.70 -1.38 -9.82
CA THR A 129 -4.10 -0.98 -11.16
C THR A 129 -3.21 0.16 -11.62
N THR A 130 -3.50 0.76 -12.77
CA THR A 130 -2.90 2.03 -13.19
C THR A 130 -3.41 3.23 -12.38
N LYS A 131 -4.49 3.05 -11.59
CA LYS A 131 -5.13 4.09 -10.79
C LYS A 131 -4.84 3.98 -9.30
N TYR A 132 -4.71 2.78 -8.75
CA TYR A 132 -4.51 2.59 -7.31
C TYR A 132 -3.20 1.87 -7.01
N ALA A 133 -2.48 2.41 -6.04
CA ALA A 133 -1.28 1.80 -5.50
C ALA A 133 -1.27 1.93 -3.97
N PHE A 134 -0.53 1.01 -3.34
CA PHE A 134 -0.24 1.04 -1.92
C PHE A 134 1.18 1.57 -1.70
N PHE A 135 1.28 2.46 -0.73
CA PHE A 135 2.46 3.27 -0.50
C PHE A 135 3.00 3.03 0.91
N ASN A 136 4.32 2.81 1.01
CA ASN A 136 5.06 2.79 2.27
C ASN A 136 5.96 4.02 2.35
N ILE A 137 5.82 4.77 3.44
CA ILE A 137 6.65 5.96 3.67
C ILE A 137 7.87 5.55 4.49
N PRO A 138 9.08 5.55 3.89
CA PRO A 138 10.32 5.34 4.60
C PRO A 138 10.64 6.51 5.53
N GLU A 139 11.72 6.37 6.29
CA GLU A 139 12.26 7.47 7.10
C GLU A 139 12.57 8.71 6.25
N VAL A 140 11.95 9.83 6.62
CA VAL A 140 12.20 11.15 6.06
C VAL A 140 13.59 11.61 6.52
N GLN A 141 14.53 11.72 5.58
CA GLN A 141 15.95 12.02 5.85
C GLN A 141 16.22 13.41 6.46
N ARG A 142 15.30 14.36 6.26
CA ARG A 142 15.38 15.74 6.78
C ARG A 142 14.01 16.15 7.35
N PRO A 143 13.62 15.60 8.50
CA PRO A 143 12.27 15.81 9.02
C PRO A 143 12.11 17.24 9.54
N GLN A 144 11.05 17.91 9.09
CA GLN A 144 10.48 19.09 9.75
C GLN A 144 9.58 18.64 10.92
N ASP A 145 9.02 19.58 11.68
CA ASP A 145 8.33 19.28 12.94
C ASP A 145 7.24 18.20 12.82
N ARG A 146 6.46 18.21 11.72
CA ARG A 146 5.40 17.21 11.48
C ARG A 146 5.90 15.87 10.96
N ASP A 147 7.04 15.82 10.27
CA ASP A 147 7.61 14.57 9.75
C ASP A 147 8.20 13.69 10.85
N ARG A 148 8.52 14.25 12.02
CA ARG A 148 9.09 13.48 13.13
C ARG A 148 8.15 12.35 13.55
N VAL A 149 6.84 12.60 13.52
CA VAL A 149 5.82 11.60 13.78
C VAL A 149 5.90 10.46 12.77
N ILE A 150 6.08 10.76 11.47
CA ILE A 150 6.24 9.76 10.41
C ILE A 150 7.46 8.87 10.68
N ASN A 151 8.59 9.47 11.08
CA ASN A 151 9.81 8.73 11.38
C ASN A 151 9.69 7.87 12.65
N ASP A 152 9.05 8.38 13.69
CA ASP A 152 8.82 7.64 14.93
C ASP A 152 7.90 6.44 14.68
N GLU A 153 6.85 6.60 13.88
CA GLU A 153 5.99 5.52 13.44
C GLU A 153 6.73 4.48 12.60
N HIS A 154 7.60 4.92 11.68
CA HIS A 154 8.43 4.03 10.88
C HIS A 154 9.37 3.19 11.76
N LYS A 155 10.00 3.81 12.77
CA LYS A 155 10.85 3.10 13.74
C LYS A 155 10.07 2.08 14.57
N ASN A 156 8.89 2.46 15.06
CA ASN A 156 8.01 1.56 15.81
C ASN A 156 7.57 0.37 14.95
N PHE A 157 7.28 0.61 13.67
CA PHE A 157 6.98 -0.44 12.71
C PHE A 157 8.14 -1.41 12.52
N LEU A 158 9.35 -0.91 12.23
CA LEU A 158 10.55 -1.75 12.07
C LEU A 158 10.84 -2.58 13.32
N SER A 159 10.75 -1.96 14.51
CA SER A 159 10.93 -2.67 15.77
C SER A 159 9.86 -3.76 15.98
N GLY A 160 8.60 -3.50 15.59
CA GLY A 160 7.53 -4.49 15.63
C GLY A 160 7.78 -5.68 14.69
N LEU A 161 8.30 -5.42 13.49
CA LEU A 161 8.70 -6.48 12.55
C LEU A 161 9.85 -7.33 13.12
N ASP A 162 10.88 -6.72 13.69
CA ASP A 162 12.00 -7.44 14.31
C ASP A 162 11.50 -8.36 15.43
N VAL A 163 10.60 -7.85 16.29
CA VAL A 163 9.99 -8.66 17.35
C VAL A 163 9.17 -9.81 16.75
N MET A 164 8.37 -9.55 15.72
CA MET A 164 7.57 -10.57 15.04
C MET A 164 8.44 -11.68 14.45
N HIS A 165 9.48 -11.33 13.69
CA HIS A 165 10.36 -12.31 13.04
C HIS A 165 11.16 -13.11 14.06
N ASN A 166 11.68 -12.48 15.10
CA ASN A 166 12.42 -13.18 16.16
C ASN A 166 11.54 -14.15 16.97
N ASN A 167 10.24 -13.90 17.03
CA ASN A 167 9.30 -14.71 17.80
C ASN A 167 8.38 -15.57 16.91
N ILE A 168 8.64 -15.69 15.61
CA ILE A 168 7.69 -16.29 14.66
C ILE A 168 7.29 -17.74 15.03
N ASN A 169 8.24 -18.49 15.58
CA ASN A 169 8.03 -19.89 16.01
C ASN A 169 7.24 -20.02 17.33
N THR A 170 6.96 -18.90 18.01
CA THR A 170 6.20 -18.88 19.27
C THR A 170 4.71 -18.60 19.05
N PHE A 171 4.31 -18.16 17.85
CA PHE A 171 2.90 -17.90 17.55
C PHE A 171 2.14 -19.20 17.35
N ALA A 172 0.98 -19.29 18.01
CA ALA A 172 0.07 -20.41 17.83
C ALA A 172 -0.70 -20.27 16.50
N PRO A 173 -1.05 -21.39 15.82
CA PRO A 173 -1.97 -21.36 14.69
C PRO A 173 -3.32 -20.76 15.06
N LEU A 174 -3.96 -20.10 14.09
CA LEU A 174 -5.31 -19.56 14.24
C LEU A 174 -6.36 -20.66 14.16
N ASN A 175 -6.90 -21.07 15.31
CA ASN A 175 -7.92 -22.13 15.39
C ASN A 175 -9.32 -21.70 14.91
N SER A 176 -9.58 -20.39 14.82
CA SER A 176 -10.90 -19.86 14.44
C SER A 176 -10.72 -18.59 13.59
N PRO A 177 -10.23 -18.74 12.34
CA PRO A 177 -10.06 -17.59 11.46
C PRO A 177 -11.41 -17.00 11.11
N ALA A 178 -11.48 -15.67 11.12
CA ALA A 178 -12.67 -14.89 10.77
C ALA A 178 -12.24 -13.59 10.09
N GLU A 179 -13.10 -13.03 9.24
CA GLU A 179 -12.89 -11.70 8.66
C GLU A 179 -12.59 -10.67 9.77
N GLY A 180 -11.62 -9.79 9.53
CA GLY A 180 -11.19 -8.78 10.48
C GLY A 180 -10.23 -9.29 11.56
N THR A 181 -9.86 -10.59 11.56
CA THR A 181 -8.85 -11.13 12.49
C THR A 181 -7.44 -10.78 12.02
N PRO A 182 -6.64 -10.02 12.80
CA PRO A 182 -5.22 -9.82 12.52
C PRO A 182 -4.43 -11.11 12.69
N CYS A 183 -3.41 -11.32 11.85
CA CYS A 183 -2.59 -12.51 11.87
C CYS A 183 -1.16 -12.28 11.35
N VAL A 184 -0.34 -13.33 11.46
CA VAL A 184 0.85 -13.50 10.60
C VAL A 184 0.53 -14.49 9.50
N ALA A 185 0.96 -14.16 8.29
CA ALA A 185 0.86 -15.04 7.12
C ALA A 185 2.23 -15.16 6.44
N CYS A 186 2.53 -16.36 5.95
CA CYS A 186 3.73 -16.62 5.17
C CYS A 186 3.39 -16.51 3.69
N SER A 187 4.06 -15.62 2.98
CA SER A 187 3.84 -15.40 1.56
C SER A 187 4.33 -16.58 0.72
N ALA A 188 3.53 -17.01 -0.25
CA ALA A 188 3.98 -18.06 -1.16
C ALA A 188 5.10 -17.59 -2.11
N GLU A 189 5.19 -16.28 -2.38
CA GLU A 189 6.13 -15.70 -3.34
C GLU A 189 7.58 -15.77 -2.83
N ASP A 190 7.83 -15.32 -1.60
CA ASP A 190 9.18 -15.16 -1.05
C ASP A 190 9.44 -16.00 0.21
N LYS A 191 8.44 -16.75 0.69
CA LYS A 191 8.51 -17.58 1.90
C LYS A 191 8.83 -16.80 3.18
N SER A 192 8.51 -15.51 3.21
CA SER A 192 8.69 -14.64 4.36
C SER A 192 7.38 -14.41 5.11
N TRP A 193 7.49 -14.11 6.41
CA TRP A 193 6.35 -13.87 7.29
C TRP A 193 6.01 -12.39 7.39
N TYR A 194 4.74 -12.08 7.27
CA TYR A 194 4.21 -10.73 7.19
C TYR A 194 3.02 -10.53 8.13
N ARG A 195 2.81 -9.29 8.56
CA ARG A 195 1.56 -8.90 9.22
C ARG A 195 0.43 -8.91 8.20
N ALA A 196 -0.66 -9.54 8.55
CA ALA A 196 -1.78 -9.76 7.67
C ALA A 196 -3.11 -9.53 8.39
N LEU A 197 -4.15 -9.29 7.60
CA LEU A 197 -5.53 -9.20 8.05
C LEU A 197 -6.37 -10.16 7.21
N ILE A 198 -7.16 -11.00 7.87
CA ILE A 198 -8.10 -11.87 7.17
C ILE A 198 -9.24 -11.01 6.61
N ILE A 199 -9.42 -11.05 5.29
CA ILE A 199 -10.48 -10.32 4.57
C ILE A 199 -11.61 -11.24 4.09
N CYS A 200 -11.38 -12.55 4.04
CA CYS A 200 -12.39 -13.56 3.75
C CYS A 200 -11.93 -14.94 4.24
N VAL A 201 -12.87 -15.82 4.60
CA VAL A 201 -12.57 -17.20 5.00
C VAL A 201 -13.46 -18.19 4.26
N LYS A 202 -12.84 -19.22 3.67
CA LYS A 202 -13.49 -20.39 3.10
C LYS A 202 -13.22 -21.59 3.99
N HIS A 203 -14.06 -21.78 5.01
CA HIS A 203 -13.88 -22.85 6.00
C HIS A 203 -13.89 -24.26 5.38
N THR A 204 -14.70 -24.50 4.36
CA THR A 204 -14.78 -25.79 3.65
C THR A 204 -13.48 -26.15 2.93
N GLU A 205 -12.76 -25.15 2.43
CA GLU A 205 -11.48 -25.30 1.74
C GLU A 205 -10.27 -25.16 2.67
N ARG A 206 -10.49 -24.79 3.95
CA ARG A 206 -9.44 -24.41 4.91
C ARG A 206 -8.51 -23.32 4.38
N LYS A 207 -9.11 -22.32 3.71
CA LYS A 207 -8.40 -21.19 3.12
C LYS A 207 -8.87 -19.86 3.69
N ALA A 208 -7.93 -18.97 3.95
CA ALA A 208 -8.19 -17.59 4.29
C ALA A 208 -7.62 -16.69 3.19
N HIS A 209 -8.38 -15.69 2.77
CA HIS A 209 -7.87 -14.60 1.95
C HIS A 209 -7.35 -13.53 2.91
N VAL A 210 -6.10 -13.17 2.75
CA VAL A 210 -5.44 -12.17 3.59
C VAL A 210 -5.00 -10.97 2.76
N ILE A 211 -5.00 -9.79 3.37
CA ILE A 211 -4.22 -8.65 2.90
C ILE A 211 -3.00 -8.47 3.79
N TYR A 212 -1.83 -8.31 3.18
CA TYR A 212 -0.62 -7.93 3.91
C TYR A 212 -0.71 -6.44 4.23
N VAL A 213 -1.02 -6.09 5.47
CA VAL A 213 -1.42 -4.71 5.85
C VAL A 213 -0.30 -3.68 5.66
N ASP A 214 0.94 -4.13 5.52
CA ASP A 214 2.10 -3.26 5.28
C ASP A 214 2.49 -3.15 3.81
N TYR A 215 1.86 -3.91 2.92
CA TYR A 215 2.24 -3.95 1.50
C TYR A 215 1.04 -3.75 0.58
N GLY A 216 -0.15 -4.15 1.02
CA GLY A 216 -1.42 -3.97 0.34
C GLY A 216 -1.77 -5.05 -0.68
N ASN A 217 -0.83 -5.95 -1.01
CA ASN A 217 -1.13 -7.15 -1.78
C ASN A 217 -1.96 -8.16 -0.98
N THR A 218 -2.72 -8.98 -1.70
CA THR A 218 -3.59 -10.00 -1.10
C THR A 218 -3.22 -11.40 -1.59
N GLU A 219 -3.49 -12.40 -0.76
CA GLU A 219 -3.18 -13.80 -1.08
C GLU A 219 -4.17 -14.76 -0.43
N TRP A 220 -4.50 -15.84 -1.13
CA TRP A 220 -5.22 -16.97 -0.52
C TRP A 220 -4.22 -17.94 0.11
N ILE A 221 -4.27 -18.07 1.43
CA ILE A 221 -3.40 -18.95 2.21
C ILE A 221 -4.19 -20.12 2.81
N ASN A 222 -3.55 -21.27 2.97
CA ASN A 222 -4.13 -22.40 3.69
C ASN A 222 -3.91 -22.20 5.21
N PHE A 223 -4.91 -22.53 6.02
CA PHE A 223 -4.76 -22.58 7.48
C PHE A 223 -4.99 -24.00 8.02
N LYS A 224 -4.28 -24.31 9.12
CA LYS A 224 -4.44 -25.57 9.85
C LYS A 224 -5.59 -25.44 10.84
#